data_AF-A0A8T3SJX9-F1
#
_entry.id   AF-A0A8T3SJX9-F1
#
_cell.length_a   1.000
_cell.length_b   1.000
_cell.length_c   1.000
_cell.angle_alpha   90.00
_cell.angle_beta   90.00
_cell.angle_gamma   90.00
#
_symmetry.space_group_name_H-M   'P 1'
#
loop_
_entity.id
_entity.type
_entity.pdbx_description
1 polymer ?
#
loop_
_entity_poly.entity_id
_entity_poly.type
_entity_poly.pdbx_seq_one_letter_code
_entity_poly.pdbx_strand_id
1 'polypeptide(L)'
;MFYEEHEEALIYLSKKGLSSEQAIEIVSNLSIDEAQGIAEGLARNDVLQLNANQIKSLSALQDYGLTVEHLRNCQLPKGLQFGPAHQQALCFLIKEKQMNPEVAIAEINQLGSDGAYAIATGLCRSQVLGLNRYQHKTLLKLQQYGLTAEHLRSWQLPSDEKEFYNGHKDALIYLLQVRNLSPENAIKEINAVTSGQAAGIAKGLMRTEVIGLQEEQVNSLIDLREKGFSEFPAEHLKQWQGAYFSTSHKNALINLVEKRHYKSAAAVAEINNLNEFEARSIAENNLTRDEVLGFNGWQIRLLARLKNKGFTYSHMRSWQAPNESEHFLAGLNDAVIYLIKKGMKAEDVISEINGLTNNQAARLVKGETREQILNCASSLRP
;
A
#
# COMPACT_ATOMS: atom_id res chain seq x y z
N MET A 1 5.98 18.79 -44.13
CA MET A 1 7.27 18.14 -43.82
C MET A 1 6.97 16.66 -43.74
N PHE A 2 7.58 15.86 -44.62
CA PHE A 2 7.41 14.41 -44.60
C PHE A 2 8.38 13.80 -43.59
N TYR A 3 7.92 12.76 -42.89
CA TYR A 3 8.80 11.91 -42.09
C TYR A 3 9.30 10.73 -42.95
N GLU A 4 10.25 9.97 -42.42
CA GLU A 4 10.85 8.82 -43.10
C GLU A 4 9.77 7.83 -43.58
N GLU A 5 8.77 7.54 -42.75
CA GLU A 5 7.66 6.64 -43.07
C GLU A 5 6.79 7.16 -44.23
N HIS A 6 6.66 8.48 -44.38
CA HIS A 6 5.99 9.08 -45.54
C HIS A 6 6.83 8.92 -46.81
N GLU A 7 8.15 9.04 -46.72
CA GLU A 7 9.05 8.80 -47.87
C GLU A 7 8.99 7.34 -48.32
N GLU A 8 9.01 6.39 -47.38
CA GLU A 8 8.85 4.96 -47.69
C GLU A 8 7.51 4.65 -48.35
N ALA A 9 6.42 5.26 -47.87
CA ALA A 9 5.10 5.14 -48.47
C ALA A 9 5.08 5.67 -49.91
N LEU A 10 5.70 6.82 -50.17
CA LEU A 10 5.83 7.39 -51.52
C LEU A 10 6.62 6.47 -52.46
N ILE A 11 7.74 5.90 -51.97
CA ILE A 11 8.55 4.93 -52.72
C ILE A 11 7.72 3.68 -53.06
N TYR A 12 6.96 3.15 -52.09
CA TYR A 12 6.09 2.00 -52.30
C TYR A 12 5.02 2.27 -53.37
N LEU A 13 4.31 3.41 -53.29
CA LEU A 13 3.27 3.79 -54.24
C LEU A 13 3.83 4.02 -55.65
N SER A 14 5.01 4.62 -55.76
CA SER A 14 5.71 4.79 -57.04
C SER A 14 6.06 3.44 -57.67
N LYS A 15 6.52 2.46 -56.88
CA LYS A 15 6.74 1.08 -57.36
C LYS A 15 5.46 0.38 -57.81
N LYS A 16 4.30 0.80 -57.31
CA LYS A 16 2.97 0.34 -57.77
C LYS A 16 2.47 1.10 -59.01
N GLY A 17 3.25 2.03 -59.56
CA GLY A 17 2.97 2.71 -60.83
C GLY A 17 2.17 4.00 -60.72
N LEU A 18 2.01 4.56 -59.52
CA LEU A 18 1.36 5.86 -59.34
C LEU A 18 2.32 7.00 -59.70
N SER A 19 1.78 8.10 -60.25
CA SER A 19 2.57 9.32 -60.47
C SER A 19 2.98 9.95 -59.14
N SER A 20 4.02 10.79 -59.16
CA SER A 20 4.48 11.52 -57.98
C SER A 20 3.35 12.36 -57.36
N GLU A 21 2.53 13.02 -58.18
CA GLU A 21 1.41 13.83 -57.72
C GLU A 21 0.34 12.97 -57.03
N GLN A 22 -0.02 11.81 -57.63
CA GLN A 22 -0.99 10.88 -57.05
C GLN A 22 -0.48 10.26 -55.74
N ALA A 23 0.80 9.89 -55.68
CA ALA A 23 1.41 9.34 -54.47
C ALA A 23 1.44 10.40 -53.34
N ILE A 24 1.82 11.64 -53.66
CA ILE A 24 1.80 12.77 -52.72
C ILE A 24 0.37 13.01 -52.22
N GLU A 25 -0.63 13.02 -53.08
CA GLU A 25 -2.04 13.19 -52.68
C GLU A 25 -2.52 12.08 -51.73
N ILE A 26 -2.03 10.85 -51.92
CA ILE A 26 -2.32 9.69 -51.05
C ILE A 26 -1.69 9.84 -49.68
N VAL A 27 -0.41 10.21 -49.62
CA VAL A 27 0.37 10.26 -48.38
C VAL A 27 0.16 11.57 -47.62
N SER A 28 -0.25 12.63 -48.32
CA SER A 28 -0.57 13.91 -47.71
C SER A 28 -1.72 13.76 -46.72
N ASN A 29 -1.50 14.25 -45.51
CA ASN A 29 -2.41 14.19 -44.35
C ASN A 29 -2.51 12.83 -43.64
N LEU A 30 -1.65 11.86 -43.97
CA LEU A 30 -1.53 10.65 -43.15
C LEU A 30 -0.68 10.93 -41.91
N SER A 31 -1.05 10.33 -40.78
CA SER A 31 -0.18 10.17 -39.62
C SER A 31 1.00 9.25 -39.95
N ILE A 32 1.99 9.21 -39.05
CA ILE A 32 3.18 8.36 -39.22
C ILE A 32 2.79 6.87 -39.31
N ASP A 33 1.92 6.37 -38.40
CA ASP A 33 1.51 4.96 -38.43
C ASP A 33 0.67 4.62 -39.68
N GLU A 34 -0.14 5.54 -40.19
CA GLU A 34 -0.90 5.34 -41.45
C GLU A 34 0.01 5.31 -42.68
N ALA A 35 1.01 6.20 -42.74
CA ALA A 35 2.02 6.19 -43.79
C ALA A 35 2.84 4.89 -43.77
N GLN A 36 3.26 4.44 -42.58
CA GLN A 36 3.94 3.15 -42.41
C GLN A 36 3.08 1.99 -42.91
N GLY A 37 1.78 1.97 -42.60
CA GLY A 37 0.87 0.94 -43.10
C GLY A 37 0.80 0.90 -44.63
N ILE A 38 0.77 2.06 -45.31
CA ILE A 38 0.85 2.13 -46.78
C ILE A 38 2.18 1.56 -47.28
N ALA A 39 3.30 1.94 -46.65
CA ALA A 39 4.64 1.46 -47.03
C ALA A 39 4.76 -0.07 -46.91
N GLU A 40 4.08 -0.66 -45.92
CA GLU A 40 3.96 -2.11 -45.69
C GLU A 40 2.90 -2.80 -46.58
N GLY A 41 2.27 -2.02 -47.46
CA GLY A 41 1.45 -2.51 -48.55
C GLY A 41 -0.06 -2.49 -48.34
N LEU A 42 -0.53 -1.89 -47.24
CA LEU A 42 -1.96 -1.72 -46.96
C LEU A 42 -2.59 -0.66 -47.86
N ALA A 43 -3.90 -0.79 -48.12
CA ALA A 43 -4.62 0.23 -48.88
C ALA A 43 -4.91 1.47 -48.02
N ARG A 44 -4.99 2.65 -48.67
CA ARG A 44 -5.30 3.91 -47.97
C ARG A 44 -6.59 3.85 -47.16
N ASN A 45 -7.64 3.27 -47.73
CA ASN A 45 -8.94 3.16 -47.06
C ASN A 45 -8.90 2.26 -45.82
N ASP A 46 -7.91 1.37 -45.73
CA ASP A 46 -7.74 0.44 -44.63
C ASP A 46 -7.07 1.16 -43.45
N VAL A 47 -5.96 1.85 -43.70
CA VAL A 47 -5.21 2.56 -42.66
C VAL A 47 -6.00 3.70 -42.02
N LEU A 48 -6.81 4.43 -42.81
CA LEU A 48 -7.63 5.54 -42.31
C LEU A 48 -8.76 5.11 -41.35
N GLN A 49 -9.07 3.82 -41.30
CA GLN A 49 -10.17 3.29 -40.48
C GLN A 49 -9.68 2.51 -39.25
N LEU A 50 -8.37 2.41 -39.08
CA LEU A 50 -7.72 1.62 -38.05
C LEU A 50 -6.84 2.54 -37.20
N ASN A 51 -6.72 2.23 -35.91
CA ASN A 51 -5.72 2.89 -35.08
C ASN A 51 -4.31 2.29 -35.31
N ALA A 52 -3.27 2.95 -34.80
CA ALA A 52 -1.88 2.55 -34.93
C ALA A 52 -1.60 1.05 -34.61
N ASN A 53 -2.16 0.51 -33.53
CA ASN A 53 -1.92 -0.89 -33.15
C ASN A 53 -2.68 -1.88 -34.05
N GLN A 54 -3.85 -1.49 -34.56
CA GLN A 54 -4.58 -2.27 -35.55
C GLN A 54 -3.83 -2.29 -36.90
N ILE A 55 -3.29 -1.15 -37.34
CA ILE A 55 -2.43 -1.07 -38.54
C ILE A 55 -1.23 -2.00 -38.38
N LYS A 56 -0.48 -1.88 -37.26
CA LYS A 56 0.66 -2.76 -36.96
C LYS A 56 0.28 -4.24 -36.93
N SER A 57 -0.90 -4.58 -36.42
CA SER A 57 -1.40 -5.96 -36.42
C SER A 57 -1.67 -6.44 -37.86
N LEU A 58 -2.36 -5.62 -38.66
CA LEU A 58 -2.71 -5.95 -40.04
C LEU A 58 -1.46 -6.15 -40.89
N SER A 59 -0.54 -5.20 -40.88
CA SER A 59 0.72 -5.31 -41.62
C SER A 59 1.50 -6.57 -41.25
N ALA A 60 1.55 -6.90 -39.95
CA ALA A 60 2.32 -8.04 -39.46
C ALA A 60 1.68 -9.41 -39.75
N LEU A 61 0.38 -9.45 -40.07
CA LEU A 61 -0.43 -10.67 -40.11
C LEU A 61 -1.27 -10.83 -41.40
N GLN A 62 -1.20 -9.90 -42.35
CA GLN A 62 -1.94 -9.98 -43.62
C GLN A 62 -1.59 -11.24 -44.43
N ASP A 63 -0.31 -11.65 -44.44
CA ASP A 63 0.15 -12.88 -45.10
C ASP A 63 -0.38 -14.16 -44.43
N TYR A 64 -0.90 -14.03 -43.20
CA TYR A 64 -1.56 -15.09 -42.45
C TYR A 64 -3.10 -15.01 -42.57
N GLY A 65 -3.60 -14.18 -43.50
CA GLY A 65 -5.02 -14.02 -43.79
C GLY A 65 -5.76 -13.02 -42.90
N LEU A 66 -5.06 -12.25 -42.05
CA LEU A 66 -5.71 -11.18 -41.29
C LEU A 66 -6.18 -10.09 -42.28
N THR A 67 -7.38 -9.55 -42.05
CA THR A 67 -7.99 -8.53 -42.92
C THR A 67 -8.47 -7.37 -42.07
N VAL A 68 -8.78 -6.25 -42.71
CA VAL A 68 -9.38 -5.09 -42.04
C VAL A 68 -10.73 -5.43 -41.41
N GLU A 69 -11.52 -6.27 -42.09
CA GLU A 69 -12.85 -6.65 -41.62
C GLU A 69 -12.76 -7.47 -40.32
N HIS A 70 -11.75 -8.34 -40.20
CA HIS A 70 -11.45 -9.02 -38.94
C HIS A 70 -11.19 -8.02 -37.79
N LEU A 71 -10.41 -6.96 -38.04
CA LEU A 71 -10.09 -5.95 -37.03
C LEU A 71 -11.26 -5.02 -36.72
N ARG A 72 -12.12 -4.70 -37.70
CA ARG A 72 -13.37 -3.93 -37.49
C ARG A 72 -14.38 -4.71 -36.64
N ASN A 73 -14.43 -6.02 -36.80
CA ASN A 73 -15.31 -6.90 -36.03
C ASN A 73 -14.80 -7.19 -34.61
N CYS A 74 -13.59 -6.74 -34.25
CA CYS A 74 -13.07 -6.83 -32.89
C CYS A 74 -13.73 -5.75 -31.99
N GLN A 75 -14.68 -6.17 -31.17
CA GLN A 75 -15.44 -5.35 -30.24
C GLN A 75 -14.83 -5.37 -28.84
N LEU A 76 -14.29 -4.25 -28.38
CA LEU A 76 -13.71 -4.13 -27.04
C LEU A 76 -14.72 -3.59 -26.02
N PRO A 77 -14.49 -3.78 -24.70
CA PRO A 77 -15.31 -3.16 -23.67
C PRO A 77 -15.41 -1.64 -23.85
N LYS A 78 -16.57 -1.07 -23.49
CA LYS A 78 -16.86 0.35 -23.68
C LYS A 78 -15.76 1.23 -23.05
N GLY A 79 -15.21 2.14 -23.86
CA GLY A 79 -14.16 3.08 -23.44
C GLY A 79 -12.73 2.53 -23.56
N LEU A 80 -12.55 1.28 -23.97
CA LEU A 80 -11.24 0.73 -24.30
C LEU A 80 -10.99 0.75 -25.81
N GLN A 81 -9.71 0.84 -26.17
CA GLN A 81 -9.23 0.83 -27.55
C GLN A 81 -8.29 -0.35 -27.78
N PHE A 82 -8.12 -0.73 -29.03
CA PHE A 82 -7.22 -1.80 -29.44
C PHE A 82 -5.77 -1.35 -29.18
N GLY A 83 -5.21 -1.81 -28.06
CA GLY A 83 -3.88 -1.45 -27.59
C GLY A 83 -2.78 -2.48 -27.94
N PRO A 84 -1.53 -2.23 -27.52
CA PRO A 84 -0.40 -3.13 -27.75
C PRO A 84 -0.60 -4.57 -27.25
N ALA A 85 -1.30 -4.74 -26.12
CA ALA A 85 -1.61 -6.06 -25.59
C ALA A 85 -2.50 -6.90 -26.53
N HIS A 86 -3.45 -6.27 -27.23
CA HIS A 86 -4.32 -6.93 -28.20
C HIS A 86 -3.55 -7.32 -29.46
N GLN A 87 -2.65 -6.44 -29.93
CA GLN A 87 -1.73 -6.75 -31.03
C GLN A 87 -0.87 -7.98 -30.69
N GLN A 88 -0.23 -7.98 -29.51
CA GLN A 88 0.60 -9.10 -29.07
C GLN A 88 -0.19 -10.40 -28.97
N ALA A 89 -1.41 -10.34 -28.44
CA ALA A 89 -2.30 -11.50 -28.35
C ALA A 89 -2.64 -12.06 -29.74
N LEU A 90 -3.02 -11.20 -30.70
CA LEU A 90 -3.29 -11.66 -32.07
C LEU A 90 -2.05 -12.28 -32.73
N CYS A 91 -0.89 -11.62 -32.60
CA CYS A 91 0.35 -12.15 -33.14
C CYS A 91 0.67 -13.53 -32.57
N PHE A 92 0.54 -13.70 -31.26
CA PHE A 92 0.75 -14.99 -30.59
C PHE A 92 -0.24 -16.06 -31.10
N LEU A 93 -1.54 -15.75 -31.14
CA LEU A 93 -2.56 -16.71 -31.55
C LEU A 93 -2.40 -17.13 -33.02
N ILE A 94 -2.11 -16.19 -33.93
CA ILE A 94 -2.03 -16.48 -35.36
C ILE A 94 -0.67 -17.08 -35.73
N LYS A 95 0.45 -16.51 -35.26
CA LYS A 95 1.79 -16.97 -35.66
C LYS A 95 2.24 -18.20 -34.88
N GLU A 96 2.09 -18.18 -33.55
CA GLU A 96 2.61 -19.27 -32.70
C GLU A 96 1.61 -20.40 -32.51
N LYS A 97 0.32 -20.06 -32.30
CA LYS A 97 -0.74 -21.08 -32.17
C LYS A 97 -1.36 -21.50 -33.51
N GLN A 98 -0.96 -20.88 -34.62
CA GLN A 98 -1.45 -21.17 -35.97
C GLN A 98 -2.98 -21.12 -36.08
N MET A 99 -3.61 -20.23 -35.31
CA MET A 99 -5.06 -20.05 -35.38
C MET A 99 -5.46 -19.28 -36.62
N ASN A 100 -6.62 -19.63 -37.19
CA ASN A 100 -7.25 -18.80 -38.21
C ASN A 100 -7.57 -17.40 -37.61
N PRO A 101 -7.37 -16.30 -38.36
CA PRO A 101 -7.63 -14.94 -37.88
C PRO A 101 -9.01 -14.70 -37.28
N GLU A 102 -10.07 -15.30 -37.83
CA GLU A 102 -11.44 -15.17 -37.31
C GLU A 102 -11.56 -15.75 -35.90
N VAL A 103 -10.97 -16.94 -35.67
CA VAL A 103 -10.92 -17.58 -34.36
C VAL A 103 -10.05 -16.78 -33.39
N ALA A 104 -8.90 -16.27 -33.85
CA ALA A 104 -8.01 -15.46 -33.01
C ALA A 104 -8.67 -14.15 -32.55
N ILE A 105 -9.45 -13.49 -33.43
CA ILE A 105 -10.25 -12.32 -33.07
C ILE A 105 -11.30 -12.68 -32.03
N ALA A 106 -12.01 -13.80 -32.21
CA ALA A 106 -12.99 -14.27 -31.22
C ALA A 106 -12.36 -14.53 -29.84
N GLU A 107 -11.13 -15.05 -29.79
CA GLU A 107 -10.38 -15.29 -28.55
C GLU A 107 -10.10 -14.00 -27.77
N ILE A 108 -9.79 -12.89 -28.45
CA ILE A 108 -9.47 -11.61 -27.80
C ILE A 108 -10.67 -10.64 -27.68
N ASN A 109 -11.79 -10.97 -28.33
CA ASN A 109 -12.96 -10.11 -28.38
C ASN A 109 -13.51 -9.82 -26.98
N GLN A 110 -13.95 -8.58 -26.71
CA GLN A 110 -14.47 -8.13 -25.42
C GLN A 110 -13.50 -8.24 -24.23
N LEU A 111 -12.21 -8.48 -24.46
CA LEU A 111 -11.20 -8.44 -23.41
C LEU A 111 -10.66 -7.01 -23.24
N GLY A 112 -10.30 -6.66 -22.01
CA GLY A 112 -9.46 -5.49 -21.75
C GLY A 112 -7.98 -5.80 -21.98
N SER A 113 -7.13 -4.77 -21.80
CA SER A 113 -5.68 -4.89 -21.99
C SER A 113 -5.05 -6.02 -21.17
N ASP A 114 -5.46 -6.20 -19.91
CA ASP A 114 -4.91 -7.25 -19.04
C ASP A 114 -5.26 -8.66 -19.54
N GLY A 115 -6.49 -8.85 -20.03
CA GLY A 115 -6.91 -10.14 -20.56
C GLY A 115 -6.23 -10.48 -21.89
N ALA A 116 -6.08 -9.50 -22.78
CA ALA A 116 -5.31 -9.68 -24.00
C ALA A 116 -3.84 -10.03 -23.70
N TYR A 117 -3.22 -9.34 -22.74
CA TYR A 117 -1.85 -9.64 -22.31
C TYR A 117 -1.72 -11.06 -21.72
N ALA A 118 -2.72 -11.51 -20.97
CA ALA A 118 -2.79 -12.87 -20.44
C ALA A 118 -2.85 -13.94 -21.56
N ILE A 119 -3.58 -13.66 -22.65
CA ILE A 119 -3.58 -14.53 -23.83
C ILE A 119 -2.22 -14.52 -24.53
N ALA A 120 -1.62 -13.34 -24.71
CA ALA A 120 -0.30 -13.20 -25.33
C ALA A 120 0.82 -13.93 -24.56
N THR A 121 0.60 -14.24 -23.27
CA THR A 121 1.54 -14.98 -22.41
C THR A 121 1.21 -16.46 -22.30
N GLY A 122 0.25 -16.95 -23.07
CA GLY A 122 -0.02 -18.38 -23.26
C GLY A 122 -1.29 -18.92 -22.63
N LEU A 123 -2.10 -18.10 -21.94
CA LEU A 123 -3.41 -18.52 -21.46
C LEU A 123 -4.44 -18.54 -22.60
N CYS A 124 -5.47 -19.37 -22.49
CA CYS A 124 -6.62 -19.33 -23.40
C CYS A 124 -7.75 -18.44 -22.87
N ARG A 125 -8.70 -18.04 -23.72
CA ARG A 125 -9.83 -17.18 -23.33
C ARG A 125 -10.59 -17.70 -22.11
N SER A 126 -10.88 -19.01 -22.06
CA SER A 126 -11.62 -19.62 -20.95
C SER A 126 -10.86 -19.57 -19.61
N GLN A 127 -9.54 -19.37 -19.62
CA GLN A 127 -8.74 -19.16 -18.42
C GLN A 127 -8.69 -17.68 -18.00
N VAL A 128 -8.88 -16.75 -18.94
CA VAL A 128 -8.71 -15.31 -18.72
C VAL A 128 -10.00 -14.63 -18.26
N LEU A 129 -11.15 -15.09 -18.76
CA LEU A 129 -12.45 -14.47 -18.49
C LEU A 129 -12.77 -14.39 -17.00
N GLY A 130 -13.20 -13.21 -16.56
CA GLY A 130 -13.60 -12.94 -15.16
C GLY A 130 -12.44 -12.86 -14.18
N LEU A 131 -11.18 -12.85 -14.65
CA LEU A 131 -10.00 -12.66 -13.82
C LEU A 131 -9.37 -11.29 -14.07
N ASN A 132 -8.81 -10.68 -13.03
CA ASN A 132 -8.02 -9.45 -13.15
C ASN A 132 -6.53 -9.75 -13.43
N ARG A 133 -5.75 -8.70 -13.66
CA ARG A 133 -4.31 -8.82 -13.99
C ARG A 133 -3.49 -9.59 -12.96
N TYR A 134 -3.82 -9.49 -11.68
CA TYR A 134 -3.09 -10.16 -10.61
C TYR A 134 -3.43 -11.65 -10.59
N GLN A 135 -4.69 -12.00 -10.81
CA GLN A 135 -5.13 -13.38 -10.98
C GLN A 135 -4.50 -14.02 -12.22
N HIS A 136 -4.41 -13.32 -13.37
CA HIS A 136 -3.71 -13.84 -14.55
C HIS A 136 -2.23 -14.15 -14.27
N LYS A 137 -1.50 -13.20 -13.66
CA LYS A 137 -0.10 -13.41 -13.27
C LYS A 137 0.07 -14.57 -12.30
N THR A 138 -0.86 -14.72 -11.36
CA THR A 138 -0.87 -15.83 -10.40
C THR A 138 -1.08 -17.16 -11.12
N LEU A 139 -2.06 -17.23 -12.02
CA LEU A 139 -2.37 -18.44 -12.79
C LEU A 139 -1.18 -18.90 -13.63
N LEU A 140 -0.58 -18.00 -14.40
CA LEU A 140 0.60 -18.29 -15.21
C LEU A 140 1.75 -18.87 -14.38
N LYS A 141 1.99 -18.32 -13.19
CA LYS A 141 3.08 -18.76 -12.31
C LYS A 141 2.80 -20.10 -11.63
N LEU A 142 1.54 -20.35 -11.26
CA LEU A 142 1.15 -21.44 -10.37
C LEU A 142 0.38 -22.58 -11.05
N GLN A 143 0.12 -22.50 -12.36
CA GLN A 143 -0.53 -23.58 -13.11
C GLN A 143 0.22 -24.92 -13.02
N GLN A 144 1.55 -24.88 -12.98
CA GLN A 144 2.39 -26.09 -12.80
C GLN A 144 2.21 -26.75 -11.42
N TYR A 145 1.62 -26.03 -10.46
CA TYR A 145 1.24 -26.54 -9.13
C TYR A 145 -0.26 -26.89 -9.07
N GLY A 146 -0.92 -27.04 -10.22
CA GLY A 146 -2.34 -27.42 -10.33
C GLY A 146 -3.32 -26.25 -10.15
N LEU A 147 -2.85 -25.00 -9.99
CA LEU A 147 -3.76 -23.86 -9.92
C LEU A 147 -4.50 -23.68 -11.26
N THR A 148 -5.80 -23.43 -11.20
CA THR A 148 -6.65 -23.27 -12.39
C THR A 148 -7.39 -21.93 -12.31
N ALA A 149 -7.98 -21.52 -13.43
CA ALA A 149 -8.83 -20.32 -13.44
C ALA A 149 -10.07 -20.49 -12.55
N GLU A 150 -10.63 -21.69 -12.45
CA GLU A 150 -11.78 -22.00 -11.58
C GLU A 150 -11.44 -21.80 -10.11
N HIS A 151 -10.23 -22.21 -9.68
CA HIS A 151 -9.74 -21.94 -8.33
C HIS A 151 -9.74 -20.42 -8.04
N LEU A 152 -9.21 -19.61 -8.94
CA LEU A 152 -9.17 -18.15 -8.76
C LEU A 152 -10.55 -17.49 -8.84
N ARG A 153 -11.50 -18.05 -9.60
CA ARG A 153 -12.90 -17.59 -9.62
C ARG A 153 -13.67 -17.98 -8.36
N SER A 154 -13.27 -19.08 -7.71
CA SER A 154 -13.84 -19.49 -6.43
C SER A 154 -13.34 -18.64 -5.25
N TRP A 155 -12.34 -17.78 -5.49
CA TRP A 155 -11.88 -16.83 -4.48
C TRP A 155 -12.96 -15.80 -4.16
N GLN A 156 -13.19 -15.58 -2.86
CA GLN A 156 -14.23 -14.68 -2.36
C GLN A 156 -13.60 -13.41 -1.79
N LEU A 157 -14.13 -12.28 -2.24
CA LEU A 157 -13.76 -10.94 -1.77
C LEU A 157 -14.13 -10.75 -0.29
N PRO A 158 -13.26 -10.14 0.53
CA PRO A 158 -13.69 -9.55 1.80
C PRO A 158 -14.59 -8.32 1.54
N SER A 159 -15.40 -7.91 2.51
CA SER A 159 -16.36 -6.81 2.37
C SER A 159 -15.75 -5.47 1.97
N ASP A 160 -14.48 -5.26 2.32
CA ASP A 160 -13.81 -3.96 2.25
C ASP A 160 -12.84 -3.86 1.05
N GLU A 161 -12.75 -4.90 0.22
CA GLU A 161 -11.91 -4.89 -0.99
C GLU A 161 -12.68 -4.93 -2.29
N LYS A 162 -12.04 -4.43 -3.35
CA LYS A 162 -12.63 -4.33 -4.68
C LYS A 162 -12.23 -5.49 -5.59
N GLU A 163 -11.06 -6.08 -5.36
CA GLU A 163 -10.48 -7.09 -6.26
C GLU A 163 -9.31 -7.85 -5.62
N PHE A 164 -8.79 -8.83 -6.35
CA PHE A 164 -7.61 -9.60 -5.97
C PHE A 164 -6.31 -8.78 -6.19
N TYR A 165 -5.51 -8.60 -5.15
CA TYR A 165 -4.27 -7.80 -5.19
C TYR A 165 -2.96 -8.61 -5.03
N ASN A 166 -1.81 -7.93 -5.05
CA ASN A 166 -0.48 -8.53 -4.91
C ASN A 166 -0.33 -9.35 -3.61
N GLY A 167 -0.89 -8.92 -2.47
CA GLY A 167 -0.81 -9.69 -1.22
C GLY A 167 -1.41 -11.09 -1.35
N HIS A 168 -2.54 -11.22 -2.05
CA HIS A 168 -3.18 -12.51 -2.32
C HIS A 168 -2.35 -13.39 -3.25
N LYS A 169 -1.78 -12.81 -4.31
CA LYS A 169 -0.85 -13.50 -5.22
C LYS A 169 0.33 -14.08 -4.44
N ASP A 170 0.99 -13.25 -3.63
CA ASP A 170 2.17 -13.65 -2.88
C ASP A 170 1.83 -14.71 -1.82
N ALA A 171 0.65 -14.61 -1.20
CA ALA A 171 0.12 -15.62 -0.30
C ALA A 171 -0.08 -16.97 -1.01
N LEU A 172 -0.72 -17.00 -2.18
CA LEU A 172 -0.90 -18.24 -2.94
C LEU A 172 0.43 -18.86 -3.38
N ILE A 173 1.40 -18.05 -3.79
CA ILE A 173 2.75 -18.53 -4.11
C ILE A 173 3.33 -19.23 -2.90
N TYR A 174 3.31 -18.60 -1.73
CA TYR A 174 3.83 -19.16 -0.49
C TYR A 174 3.09 -20.45 -0.09
N LEU A 175 1.76 -20.44 -0.12
CA LEU A 175 0.93 -21.58 0.29
C LEU A 175 1.15 -22.82 -0.59
N LEU A 176 1.24 -22.62 -1.91
CA LEU A 176 1.45 -23.71 -2.87
C LEU A 176 2.91 -24.18 -2.91
N GLN A 177 3.88 -23.25 -2.94
CA GLN A 177 5.30 -23.60 -3.17
C GLN A 177 6.07 -23.91 -1.89
N VAL A 178 5.72 -23.28 -0.77
CA VAL A 178 6.45 -23.42 0.50
C VAL A 178 5.69 -24.33 1.46
N ARG A 179 4.37 -24.13 1.61
CA ARG A 179 3.54 -24.97 2.48
C ARG A 179 2.99 -26.22 1.79
N ASN A 180 3.22 -26.38 0.49
CA ASN A 180 2.77 -27.53 -0.31
C ASN A 180 1.28 -27.84 -0.14
N LEU A 181 0.44 -26.80 -0.01
CA LEU A 181 -1.01 -26.99 0.02
C LEU A 181 -1.52 -27.32 -1.38
N SER A 182 -2.68 -27.99 -1.45
CA SER A 182 -3.42 -28.09 -2.71
C SER A 182 -4.02 -26.72 -3.08
N PRO A 183 -4.27 -26.43 -4.37
CA PRO A 183 -4.94 -25.21 -4.80
C PRO A 183 -6.23 -24.89 -4.06
N GLU A 184 -7.07 -25.89 -3.81
CA GLU A 184 -8.34 -25.74 -3.10
C GLU A 184 -8.12 -25.29 -1.65
N ASN A 185 -7.14 -25.87 -0.96
CA ASN A 185 -6.81 -25.50 0.41
C ASN A 185 -6.11 -24.12 0.46
N ALA A 186 -5.25 -23.80 -0.50
CA ALA A 186 -4.61 -22.50 -0.59
C ALA A 186 -5.63 -21.37 -0.82
N ILE A 187 -6.65 -21.58 -1.66
CA ILE A 187 -7.74 -20.62 -1.86
C ILE A 187 -8.57 -20.44 -0.58
N LYS A 188 -8.88 -21.53 0.14
CA LYS A 188 -9.55 -21.43 1.45
C LYS A 188 -8.76 -20.58 2.45
N GLU A 189 -7.44 -20.70 2.47
CA GLU A 189 -6.58 -19.90 3.36
C GLU A 189 -6.66 -18.40 3.07
N ILE A 190 -6.84 -18.00 1.81
CA ILE A 190 -6.89 -16.59 1.39
C ILE A 190 -8.30 -16.05 1.08
N ASN A 191 -9.36 -16.84 1.30
CA ASN A 191 -10.73 -16.38 1.08
C ASN A 191 -11.17 -15.37 2.13
N ALA A 192 -11.81 -14.28 1.75
CA ALA A 192 -12.31 -13.27 2.69
C ALA A 192 -11.25 -12.73 3.69
N VAL A 193 -9.98 -12.70 3.28
CA VAL A 193 -8.93 -11.91 3.96
C VAL A 193 -8.57 -10.73 3.07
N THR A 194 -8.13 -9.63 3.66
CA THR A 194 -7.65 -8.48 2.90
C THR A 194 -6.25 -8.74 2.34
N SER A 195 -5.81 -7.93 1.39
CA SER A 195 -4.48 -7.99 0.79
C SER A 195 -3.37 -7.80 1.82
N GLY A 196 -3.59 -6.95 2.84
CA GLY A 196 -2.65 -6.79 3.96
C GLY A 196 -2.55 -8.08 4.80
N GLN A 197 -3.69 -8.70 5.13
CA GLN A 197 -3.72 -9.98 5.84
C GLN A 197 -3.09 -11.11 5.01
N ALA A 198 -3.38 -11.17 3.70
CA ALA A 198 -2.77 -12.12 2.77
C ALA A 198 -1.25 -11.91 2.67
N ALA A 199 -0.77 -10.66 2.66
CA ALA A 199 0.66 -10.38 2.72
C ALA A 199 1.30 -10.94 4.00
N GLY A 200 0.59 -10.90 5.14
CA GLY A 200 1.00 -11.59 6.36
C GLY A 200 1.10 -13.12 6.20
N ILE A 201 0.14 -13.74 5.52
CA ILE A 201 0.20 -15.18 5.20
C ILE A 201 1.41 -15.50 4.32
N ALA A 202 1.71 -14.65 3.33
CA ALA A 202 2.89 -14.77 2.48
C ALA A 202 4.21 -14.70 3.26
N LYS A 203 4.20 -14.09 4.45
CA LYS A 203 5.33 -14.02 5.40
C LYS A 203 5.32 -15.15 6.43
N GLY A 204 4.47 -16.16 6.25
CA GLY A 204 4.43 -17.35 7.07
C GLY A 204 3.47 -17.32 8.26
N LEU A 205 2.66 -16.27 8.39
CA LEU A 205 1.57 -16.26 9.36
C LEU A 205 0.44 -17.21 8.91
N MET A 206 -0.29 -17.75 9.88
CA MET A 206 -1.49 -18.55 9.65
C MET A 206 -2.70 -17.66 9.41
N ARG A 207 -3.69 -18.13 8.64
CA ARG A 207 -4.97 -17.43 8.47
C ARG A 207 -5.61 -17.02 9.80
N THR A 208 -5.60 -17.92 10.79
CA THR A 208 -6.17 -17.67 12.13
C THR A 208 -5.46 -16.54 12.88
N GLU A 209 -4.20 -16.27 12.54
CA GLU A 209 -3.42 -15.20 13.15
C GLU A 209 -3.71 -13.84 12.53
N VAL A 210 -3.98 -13.78 11.22
CA VAL A 210 -4.21 -12.50 10.52
C VAL A 210 -5.67 -12.07 10.45
N ILE A 211 -6.61 -13.01 10.54
CA ILE A 211 -8.03 -12.70 10.36
C ILE A 211 -8.54 -11.75 11.46
N GLY A 212 -9.17 -10.65 11.05
CA GLY A 212 -9.65 -9.60 11.94
C GLY A 212 -8.59 -8.57 12.35
N LEU A 213 -7.35 -8.70 11.88
CA LEU A 213 -6.31 -7.68 12.07
C LEU A 213 -6.31 -6.67 10.93
N GLN A 214 -6.06 -5.40 11.27
CA GLN A 214 -5.76 -4.35 10.31
C GLN A 214 -4.33 -4.48 9.76
N GLU A 215 -4.03 -3.82 8.64
CA GLU A 215 -2.74 -3.93 7.95
C GLU A 215 -1.55 -3.59 8.87
N GLU A 216 -1.63 -2.53 9.66
CA GLU A 216 -0.59 -2.13 10.61
C GLU A 216 -0.38 -3.17 11.72
N GLN A 217 -1.43 -3.86 12.14
CA GLN A 217 -1.36 -4.92 13.13
C GLN A 217 -0.71 -6.18 12.54
N VAL A 218 -1.04 -6.53 11.30
CA VAL A 218 -0.39 -7.64 10.57
C VAL A 218 1.10 -7.35 10.41
N ASN A 219 1.47 -6.15 9.95
CA ASN A 219 2.86 -5.73 9.82
C ASN A 219 3.61 -5.77 11.15
N SER A 220 2.96 -5.32 12.24
CA SER A 220 3.54 -5.41 13.57
C SER A 220 3.76 -6.85 14.03
N LEU A 221 2.84 -7.77 13.73
CA LEU A 221 2.99 -9.18 14.05
C LEU A 221 4.15 -9.82 13.28
N ILE A 222 4.31 -9.49 11.99
CA ILE A 222 5.43 -9.94 11.16
C ILE A 222 6.76 -9.47 11.78
N ASP A 223 6.89 -8.18 12.07
CA ASP A 223 8.10 -7.61 12.67
C ASP A 223 8.45 -8.30 14.00
N LEU A 224 7.45 -8.55 14.86
CA LEU A 224 7.64 -9.27 16.10
C LEU A 224 8.16 -10.71 15.85
N ARG A 225 7.62 -11.43 14.85
CA ARG A 225 8.10 -12.76 14.50
C ARG A 225 9.54 -12.75 13.99
N GLU A 226 9.90 -11.79 13.16
CA GLU A 226 11.27 -11.61 12.66
C GLU A 226 12.27 -11.30 13.79
N LYS A 227 11.81 -10.67 14.87
CA LYS A 227 12.58 -10.45 16.10
C LYS A 227 12.60 -11.64 17.07
N GLY A 228 12.07 -12.79 16.67
CA GLY A 228 12.10 -14.02 17.46
C GLY A 228 10.91 -14.23 18.40
N PHE A 229 9.85 -13.41 18.28
CA PHE A 229 8.64 -13.55 19.11
C PHE A 229 7.68 -14.58 18.50
N SER A 230 8.17 -15.79 18.24
CA SER A 230 7.42 -16.89 17.61
C SER A 230 6.20 -17.37 18.40
N GLU A 231 6.13 -17.07 19.70
CA GLU A 231 4.99 -17.45 20.54
C GLU A 231 4.01 -16.30 20.79
N PHE A 232 4.19 -15.13 20.15
CA PHE A 232 3.32 -13.98 20.39
C PHE A 232 1.88 -14.29 19.92
N PRO A 233 0.89 -14.31 20.82
CA PRO A 233 -0.50 -14.59 20.47
C PRO A 233 -1.11 -13.43 19.68
N ALA A 234 -1.50 -13.68 18.43
CA ALA A 234 -2.18 -12.70 17.59
C ALA A 234 -3.48 -12.15 18.22
N GLU A 235 -4.13 -12.94 19.08
CA GLU A 235 -5.31 -12.54 19.84
C GLU A 235 -5.09 -11.28 20.68
N HIS A 236 -3.87 -11.03 21.16
CA HIS A 236 -3.57 -9.79 21.89
C HIS A 236 -3.69 -8.54 21.02
N LEU A 237 -3.42 -8.63 19.72
CA LEU A 237 -3.61 -7.52 18.79
C LEU A 237 -5.10 -7.34 18.47
N LYS A 238 -5.87 -8.43 18.37
CA LYS A 238 -7.32 -8.38 18.13
C LYS A 238 -8.08 -7.74 19.30
N GLN A 239 -7.63 -8.03 20.53
CA GLN A 239 -8.24 -7.53 21.75
C GLN A 239 -7.75 -6.15 22.16
N TRP A 240 -6.88 -5.50 21.38
CA TRP A 240 -6.30 -4.21 21.77
C TRP A 240 -7.38 -3.13 21.89
N GLN A 241 -7.78 -2.84 23.14
CA GLN A 241 -8.80 -1.85 23.46
C GLN A 241 -8.17 -0.46 23.43
N GLY A 242 -8.23 0.19 22.26
CA GLY A 242 -7.68 1.53 22.04
C GLY A 242 -7.79 1.89 20.56
N ALA A 243 -7.50 3.14 20.21
CA ALA A 243 -7.72 3.62 18.84
C ALA A 243 -6.95 2.79 17.78
N TYR A 244 -5.77 2.23 18.10
CA TYR A 244 -4.98 1.34 17.25
C TYR A 244 -3.70 0.84 17.96
N PHE A 245 -3.22 -0.37 17.65
CA PHE A 245 -1.86 -0.82 18.03
C PHE A 245 -0.84 -0.14 17.11
N SER A 246 -0.20 0.91 17.62
CA SER A 246 0.73 1.73 16.82
C SER A 246 2.16 1.19 16.77
N THR A 247 2.99 1.75 15.88
CA THR A 247 4.44 1.54 15.84
C THR A 247 5.11 1.77 17.21
N SER A 248 4.61 2.72 18.01
CA SER A 248 5.13 2.98 19.36
C SER A 248 4.88 1.79 20.30
N HIS A 249 3.73 1.12 20.20
CA HIS A 249 3.42 -0.09 20.98
C HIS A 249 4.30 -1.27 20.58
N LYS A 250 4.46 -1.49 19.27
CA LYS A 250 5.39 -2.49 18.74
C LYS A 250 6.81 -2.28 19.28
N ASN A 251 7.33 -1.06 19.17
CA ASN A 251 8.69 -0.74 19.61
C ASN A 251 8.84 -0.86 21.14
N ALA A 252 7.79 -0.55 21.90
CA ALA A 252 7.76 -0.77 23.34
C ALA A 252 7.87 -2.26 23.68
N LEU A 253 7.11 -3.11 22.99
CA LEU A 253 7.16 -4.55 23.18
C LEU A 253 8.54 -5.12 22.86
N ILE A 254 9.14 -4.68 21.75
CA ILE A 254 10.51 -5.06 21.36
C ILE A 254 11.51 -4.63 22.45
N ASN A 255 11.44 -3.39 22.93
CA ASN A 255 12.31 -2.90 24.01
C ASN A 255 12.18 -3.75 25.28
N LEU A 256 10.96 -4.04 25.72
CA LEU A 256 10.71 -4.81 26.95
C LEU A 256 11.30 -6.22 26.88
N VAL A 257 11.16 -6.90 25.74
CA VAL A 257 11.69 -8.27 25.60
C VAL A 257 13.18 -8.29 25.28
N GLU A 258 13.65 -7.52 24.29
CA GLU A 258 15.05 -7.57 23.87
C GLU A 258 15.99 -6.92 24.90
N LYS A 259 15.63 -5.74 25.42
CA LYS A 259 16.52 -4.96 26.29
C LYS A 259 16.26 -5.18 27.77
N ARG A 260 15.03 -5.53 28.14
CA ARG A 260 14.66 -5.74 29.55
C ARG A 260 14.36 -7.21 29.88
N HIS A 261 14.46 -8.11 28.90
CA HIS A 261 14.33 -9.56 29.08
C HIS A 261 12.97 -9.99 29.66
N TYR A 262 11.91 -9.24 29.39
CA TYR A 262 10.55 -9.66 29.74
C TYR A 262 10.16 -10.88 28.92
N LYS A 263 9.36 -11.77 29.51
CA LYS A 263 8.63 -12.79 28.73
C LYS A 263 7.53 -12.10 27.91
N SER A 264 7.21 -12.62 26.72
CA SER A 264 6.23 -12.00 25.80
C SER A 264 4.90 -11.64 26.47
N ALA A 265 4.32 -12.55 27.25
CA ALA A 265 3.06 -12.30 27.96
C ALA A 265 3.16 -11.15 28.99
N ALA A 266 4.28 -11.05 29.70
CA ALA A 266 4.51 -9.96 30.64
C ALA A 266 4.74 -8.63 29.90
N ALA A 267 5.47 -8.64 28.78
CA ALA A 267 5.67 -7.46 27.95
C ALA A 267 4.35 -6.93 27.37
N VAL A 268 3.44 -7.82 26.93
CA VAL A 268 2.08 -7.43 26.50
C VAL A 268 1.33 -6.76 27.65
N ALA A 269 1.32 -7.36 28.84
CA ALA A 269 0.63 -6.81 30.00
C ALA A 269 1.14 -5.40 30.37
N GLU A 270 2.46 -5.15 30.25
CA GLU A 270 3.08 -3.85 30.49
C GLU A 270 2.59 -2.76 29.53
N ILE A 271 2.31 -3.09 28.26
CA ILE A 271 1.91 -2.10 27.26
C ILE A 271 0.41 -2.06 26.97
N ASN A 272 -0.36 -3.04 27.46
CA ASN A 272 -1.79 -3.11 27.20
C ASN A 272 -2.54 -1.89 27.75
N ASN A 273 -3.51 -1.36 27.01
CA ASN A 273 -4.26 -0.14 27.33
C ASN A 273 -3.42 1.15 27.50
N LEU A 274 -2.15 1.14 27.10
CA LEU A 274 -1.39 2.40 27.00
C LEU A 274 -1.84 3.19 25.77
N ASN A 275 -1.78 4.51 25.88
CA ASN A 275 -1.86 5.37 24.71
C ASN A 275 -0.50 5.42 23.99
N GLU A 276 -0.49 6.01 22.79
CA GLU A 276 0.71 6.08 21.96
C GLU A 276 1.90 6.75 22.65
N PHE A 277 1.68 7.83 23.41
CA PHE A 277 2.75 8.59 24.08
C PHE A 277 3.38 7.79 25.24
N GLU A 278 2.54 7.08 26.00
CA GLU A 278 2.96 6.18 27.07
C GLU A 278 3.81 5.05 26.51
N ALA A 279 3.31 4.35 25.48
CA ALA A 279 4.04 3.27 24.83
C ALA A 279 5.37 3.75 24.23
N ARG A 280 5.38 4.89 23.53
CA ARG A 280 6.61 5.48 22.97
C ARG A 280 7.67 5.70 24.04
N SER A 281 7.26 6.04 25.25
CA SER A 281 8.20 6.36 26.32
C SER A 281 8.77 5.16 27.03
N ILE A 282 8.03 4.05 27.04
CA ILE A 282 8.60 2.75 27.37
C ILE A 282 9.63 2.35 26.30
N ALA A 283 9.31 2.56 25.03
CA ALA A 283 10.18 2.20 23.90
C ALA A 283 11.50 2.99 23.86
N GLU A 284 11.42 4.32 23.99
CA GLU A 284 12.52 5.25 23.71
C GLU A 284 13.23 5.72 24.99
N ASN A 285 12.50 5.93 26.08
CA ASN A 285 13.01 6.61 27.28
C ASN A 285 13.29 5.66 28.45
N ASN A 286 13.18 4.35 28.21
CA ASN A 286 13.39 3.31 29.22
C ASN A 286 12.53 3.51 30.49
N LEU A 287 11.32 4.04 30.33
CA LEU A 287 10.34 4.17 31.42
C LEU A 287 9.55 2.87 31.61
N THR A 288 9.05 2.63 32.81
CA THR A 288 8.13 1.53 33.18
C THR A 288 6.68 1.96 33.00
N ARG A 289 5.74 1.01 33.02
CA ARG A 289 4.30 1.32 32.95
C ARG A 289 3.86 2.27 34.06
N ASP A 290 4.24 2.00 35.30
CA ASP A 290 3.83 2.81 36.46
C ASP A 290 4.36 4.27 36.39
N GLU A 291 5.52 4.46 35.75
CA GLU A 291 6.12 5.77 35.49
C GLU A 291 5.35 6.60 34.47
N VAL A 292 4.57 6.00 33.56
CA VAL A 292 3.90 6.71 32.46
C VAL A 292 2.37 6.69 32.55
N LEU A 293 1.79 5.72 33.24
CA LEU A 293 0.35 5.47 33.22
C LEU A 293 -0.45 6.67 33.74
N GLY A 294 -1.32 7.21 32.89
CA GLY A 294 -2.19 8.36 33.16
C GLY A 294 -1.54 9.71 32.89
N PHE A 295 -0.33 9.74 32.33
CA PHE A 295 0.32 10.98 31.92
C PHE A 295 0.01 11.36 30.48
N ASN A 296 -0.12 12.65 30.25
CA ASN A 296 -0.22 13.19 28.90
C ASN A 296 1.17 13.29 28.23
N GLY A 297 1.20 13.55 26.92
CA GLY A 297 2.44 13.63 26.16
C GLY A 297 3.42 14.75 26.58
N TRP A 298 2.98 15.79 27.30
CA TRP A 298 3.88 16.83 27.84
C TRP A 298 4.55 16.40 29.14
N GLN A 299 3.81 15.78 30.04
CA GLN A 299 4.33 15.25 31.31
C GLN A 299 5.39 14.17 31.04
N ILE A 300 5.07 13.27 30.12
CA ILE A 300 5.96 12.20 29.68
C ILE A 300 7.26 12.75 29.08
N ARG A 301 7.17 13.75 28.18
CA ARG A 301 8.35 14.41 27.59
C ARG A 301 9.22 15.09 28.64
N LEU A 302 8.59 15.75 29.62
CA LEU A 302 9.32 16.38 30.72
C LEU A 302 10.06 15.35 31.56
N LEU A 303 9.38 14.26 31.93
CA LEU A 303 9.94 13.17 32.73
C LEU A 303 11.15 12.55 32.03
N ALA A 304 11.02 12.19 30.75
CA ALA A 304 12.11 11.67 29.95
C ALA A 304 13.31 12.62 29.90
N ARG A 305 13.06 13.92 29.70
CA ARG A 305 14.11 14.96 29.60
C ARG A 305 14.86 15.18 30.92
N LEU A 306 14.18 15.09 32.05
CA LEU A 306 14.72 15.48 33.35
C LEU A 306 15.04 14.30 34.28
N LYS A 307 14.82 13.05 33.85
CA LYS A 307 15.16 11.83 34.63
C LYS A 307 16.61 11.83 35.11
N ASN A 308 17.55 12.19 34.24
CA ASN A 308 18.99 12.28 34.56
C ASN A 308 19.35 13.48 35.46
N LYS A 309 18.38 14.33 35.79
CA LYS A 309 18.51 15.46 36.73
C LYS A 309 17.81 15.18 38.06
N GLY A 310 17.42 13.93 38.32
CA GLY A 310 16.72 13.53 39.55
C GLY A 310 15.22 13.83 39.55
N PHE A 311 14.65 14.26 38.41
CA PHE A 311 13.20 14.44 38.29
C PHE A 311 12.52 13.08 38.03
N THR A 312 11.68 12.63 38.95
CA THR A 312 11.04 11.30 38.92
C THR A 312 9.55 11.39 38.59
N TYR A 313 8.93 10.24 38.36
CA TYR A 313 7.48 10.16 38.16
C TYR A 313 6.69 10.57 39.42
N SER A 314 7.24 10.34 40.62
CA SER A 314 6.59 10.77 41.87
C SER A 314 6.48 12.29 41.92
N HIS A 315 7.52 13.02 41.51
CA HIS A 315 7.46 14.49 41.40
C HIS A 315 6.36 14.93 40.44
N MET A 316 6.26 14.28 39.27
CA MET A 316 5.20 14.58 38.31
C MET A 316 3.80 14.27 38.86
N ARG A 317 3.60 13.17 39.59
CA ARG A 317 2.31 12.83 40.21
C ARG A 317 1.93 13.77 41.35
N SER A 318 2.91 14.42 41.99
CA SER A 318 2.68 15.45 43.00
C SER A 318 2.18 16.78 42.43
N TRP A 319 2.18 16.93 41.10
CA TRP A 319 1.62 18.13 40.46
C TRP A 319 0.11 18.17 40.61
N GLN A 320 -0.41 19.29 41.10
CA GLN A 320 -1.84 19.55 41.25
C GLN A 320 -2.26 20.69 40.33
N ALA A 321 -3.20 20.40 39.44
CA ALA A 321 -3.82 21.41 38.59
C ALA A 321 -4.63 22.40 39.45
N PRO A 322 -4.72 23.69 39.07
CA PRO A 322 -5.56 24.66 39.78
C PRO A 322 -7.06 24.37 39.70
N ASN A 323 -7.49 23.59 38.70
CA ASN A 323 -8.86 23.11 38.54
C ASN A 323 -8.88 21.88 37.62
N GLU A 324 -10.03 21.21 37.52
CA GLU A 324 -10.20 19.96 36.75
C GLU A 324 -10.00 20.13 35.23
N SER A 325 -10.19 21.34 34.69
CA SER A 325 -10.04 21.60 33.26
C SER A 325 -8.60 21.93 32.83
N GLU A 326 -7.71 22.12 33.80
CA GLU A 326 -6.34 22.53 33.52
C GLU A 326 -5.45 21.30 33.32
N HIS A 327 -4.75 21.32 32.18
CA HIS A 327 -3.86 20.25 31.78
C HIS A 327 -2.41 20.69 31.87
N PHE A 328 -1.51 19.73 32.11
CA PHE A 328 -0.09 19.98 32.06
C PHE A 328 0.33 20.20 30.59
N LEU A 329 0.62 21.44 30.22
CA LEU A 329 0.93 21.87 28.85
C LEU A 329 2.34 22.48 28.75
N ALA A 330 2.64 23.11 27.61
CA ALA A 330 3.98 23.60 27.28
C ALA A 330 4.53 24.66 28.25
N GLY A 331 3.72 25.61 28.72
CA GLY A 331 4.14 26.66 29.64
C GLY A 331 4.55 26.11 31.02
N LEU A 332 3.83 25.11 31.53
CA LEU A 332 4.23 24.37 32.73
C LEU A 332 5.52 23.57 32.51
N ASN A 333 5.66 22.92 31.35
CA ASN A 333 6.88 22.19 30.98
C ASN A 333 8.11 23.11 30.97
N ASP A 334 8.01 24.26 30.30
CA ASP A 334 9.08 25.24 30.19
C ASP A 334 9.47 25.84 31.55
N ALA A 335 8.48 26.10 32.41
CA ALA A 335 8.70 26.58 33.78
C ALA A 335 9.52 25.57 34.61
N VAL A 336 9.17 24.28 34.57
CA VAL A 336 9.91 23.24 35.29
C VAL A 336 11.37 23.17 34.81
N ILE A 337 11.57 23.17 33.48
CA ILE A 337 12.92 23.14 32.90
C ILE A 337 13.73 24.38 33.33
N TYR A 338 13.10 25.56 33.32
CA TYR A 338 13.73 26.81 33.71
C TYR A 338 14.18 26.77 35.18
N LEU A 339 13.29 26.36 36.09
CA LEU A 339 13.59 26.32 37.53
C LEU A 339 14.68 25.29 37.87
N ILE A 340 14.66 24.11 37.24
CA ILE A 340 15.74 23.12 37.40
C ILE A 340 17.07 23.66 36.87
N LYS A 341 17.07 24.40 35.75
CA LYS A 341 18.29 25.07 35.24
C LYS A 341 18.81 26.14 36.19
N LYS A 342 17.94 26.76 36.99
CA LYS A 342 18.33 27.69 38.08
C LYS A 342 18.86 26.98 39.32
N GLY A 343 18.92 25.65 39.31
CA GLY A 343 19.47 24.86 40.41
C GLY A 343 18.47 24.47 41.49
N MET A 344 17.16 24.72 41.28
CA MET A 344 16.13 24.24 42.19
C MET A 344 16.03 22.71 42.15
N LYS A 345 15.74 22.09 43.31
CA LYS A 345 15.45 20.66 43.40
C LYS A 345 14.07 20.36 42.86
N ALA A 346 13.85 19.13 42.39
CA ALA A 346 12.62 18.74 41.71
C ALA A 346 11.36 18.93 42.58
N GLU A 347 11.46 18.62 43.88
CA GLU A 347 10.38 18.77 44.85
C GLU A 347 9.98 20.24 45.01
N ASP A 348 10.97 21.14 45.12
CA ASP A 348 10.76 22.58 45.23
C ASP A 348 10.14 23.14 43.94
N VAL A 349 10.59 22.65 42.78
CA VAL A 349 10.03 23.06 41.48
C VAL A 349 8.56 22.69 41.36
N ILE A 350 8.16 21.48 41.77
CA ILE A 350 6.74 21.09 41.76
C ILE A 350 5.92 21.97 42.70
N SER A 351 6.43 22.24 43.90
CA SER A 351 5.78 23.18 44.82
C SER A 351 5.60 24.56 44.19
N GLU A 352 6.60 25.03 43.43
CA GLU A 352 6.58 26.35 42.78
C GLU A 352 5.58 26.43 41.62
N ILE A 353 5.28 25.32 40.93
CA ILE A 353 4.31 25.31 39.82
C ILE A 353 2.92 24.80 40.21
N ASN A 354 2.75 24.24 41.40
CA ASN A 354 1.47 23.67 41.83
C ASN A 354 0.36 24.73 41.90
N GLY A 355 -0.80 24.42 41.32
CA GLY A 355 -1.93 25.36 41.26
C GLY A 355 -1.72 26.55 40.31
N LEU A 356 -0.68 26.54 39.46
CA LEU A 356 -0.56 27.53 38.38
C LEU A 356 -1.21 27.02 37.10
N THR A 357 -1.91 27.90 36.39
CA THR A 357 -2.35 27.62 35.01
C THR A 357 -1.16 27.64 34.06
N ASN A 358 -1.36 27.13 32.85
CA ASN A 358 -0.31 27.13 31.83
C ASN A 358 0.25 28.55 31.54
N ASN A 359 -0.61 29.57 31.52
CA ASN A 359 -0.22 30.96 31.26
C ASN A 359 0.54 31.58 32.45
N GLN A 360 0.14 31.23 33.67
CA GLN A 360 0.83 31.66 34.89
C GLN A 360 2.23 31.04 34.97
N ALA A 361 2.37 29.74 34.71
CA ALA A 361 3.67 29.09 34.69
C ALA A 361 4.62 29.70 33.64
N ALA A 362 4.12 30.10 32.48
CA ALA A 362 4.93 30.78 31.46
C ALA A 362 5.52 32.13 31.94
N ARG A 363 4.93 32.78 32.95
CA ARG A 363 5.48 34.01 33.57
C ARG A 363 6.70 33.74 34.44
N LEU A 364 6.81 32.55 35.06
CA LEU A 364 8.02 32.15 35.80
C LEU A 364 9.25 32.15 34.89
N VAL A 365 9.09 31.69 33.65
CA VAL A 365 10.15 31.70 32.63
C VAL A 365 10.60 33.12 32.27
N LYS A 366 9.72 34.11 32.43
CA LYS A 366 10.02 35.54 32.24
C LYS A 366 10.68 36.20 33.45
N GLY A 367 10.94 35.43 34.52
CA GLY A 367 11.61 35.90 35.73
C GLY A 367 10.68 36.42 36.82
N GLU A 368 9.36 36.31 36.65
CA GLU A 368 8.41 36.63 37.72
C GLU A 368 8.43 35.57 38.81
N THR A 369 8.21 35.95 40.07
CA THR A 369 8.08 35.01 41.19
C THR A 369 6.64 34.47 41.27
N ARG A 370 6.44 33.29 41.88
CA ARG A 370 5.10 32.75 42.14
C ARG A 370 4.20 33.74 42.89
N GLU A 371 4.73 34.45 43.88
CA GLU A 371 3.99 35.46 44.64
C GLU A 371 3.49 36.62 43.75
N GLN A 372 4.34 37.14 42.86
CA GLN A 372 3.96 38.17 41.89
C GLN A 372 2.83 37.69 40.97
N ILE A 373 2.94 36.43 40.50
CA ILE A 373 1.95 35.82 39.60
C ILE A 373 0.59 35.66 40.28
N LEU A 374 0.57 35.18 41.54
CA LEU A 374 -0.66 34.97 42.31
C LEU A 374 -1.33 36.30 42.71
N ASN A 375 -0.55 37.31 43.06
CA ASN A 375 -1.07 38.64 43.39
C ASN A 375 -1.76 39.31 42.19
N CYS A 376 -1.18 39.19 40.99
CA CYS A 376 -1.81 39.69 39.76
C CYS A 376 -3.12 38.97 39.39
N ALA A 377 -3.23 37.68 39.71
CA ALA A 377 -4.46 36.92 39.43
C ALA A 377 -5.61 37.33 40.36
N SER A 378 -5.28 37.72 41.59
CA SER A 378 -6.23 38.16 42.61
C SER A 378 -6.83 39.54 42.29
N SER A 379 -6.05 40.44 41.67
CA SER A 379 -6.52 41.78 41.27
C SER A 379 -7.45 41.80 40.04
N LEU A 380 -7.63 40.66 39.37
CA LEU A 380 -8.45 40.54 38.16
C LEU A 380 -9.80 39.84 38.40
N ARG A 381 -10.11 39.45 39.65
CA ARG A 381 -11.46 38.99 40.04
C ARG A 381 -12.22 40.17 40.69
N PRO A 382 -13.14 40.84 39.96
CA PRO A 382 -14.05 41.82 40.56
C PRO A 382 -15.02 41.20 41.56
#